data_AF-A0A935FMJ3-F1
#
_entry.id   AF-A0A935FMJ3-F1
#
_cell.length_a   1.000
_cell.length_b   1.000
_cell.length_c   1.000
_cell.angle_alpha   90.00
_cell.angle_beta   90.00
_cell.angle_gamma   90.00
#
_symmetry.space_group_name_H-M   'P 1'
#
loop_
_entity.id
_entity.type
_entity.pdbx_description
1 polymer ?
#
loop_
_entity_poly.entity_id
_entity_poly.type
_entity_poly.pdbx_seq_one_letter_code
_entity_poly.pdbx_strand_id
1 'polypeptide(L)'
;MLLVCAAATLAGTRTGTAAVRRPAHGQTLQAVIDASQGGDIVEVPPGTWRERLVIRTPITLRGTGGVIDGEEHGTILEIDAPYVVVENVTLRNSGTDIIKQQACITMRATAQHALVRGNRLERCLFGIYVDRSHHSAIIDNVIGGRPDIREPDRGNGIELYDCERVRIIRNTVVGARDGIYVAATDDSVISFNRTEHQRYGIHYMYSFRNTLEGNHSSHNLGGIALMVSNDLRVVDNVTDDNERHGILFRDNQRCELTGNVARRNIDGLFVYGSLHNRIARNWIEGNEVGLRVWGGSRDNEISANAFVGNRHHVFYVGQEDLVVGIADPGNYWSEYIGWDQDADGVGDRPYRMDSMAVHLVHRYPAAIMLVHSPALELLSNLEDKLPILRVATIVDRAPLVASPRERPDE
;
A
#
# COMPACT_ATOMS: atom_id res chain seq x y z
N MET A 1 -68.90 18.97 -16.14
CA MET A 1 -68.84 17.99 -15.04
C MET A 1 -69.07 16.61 -15.63
N LEU A 2 -67.99 15.92 -16.01
CA LEU A 2 -68.00 14.54 -16.51
C LEU A 2 -66.56 13.99 -16.38
N LEU A 3 -66.48 12.77 -15.84
CA LEU A 3 -65.29 12.01 -15.46
C LEU A 3 -64.29 11.78 -16.61
N VAL A 4 -63.00 11.73 -16.27
CA VAL A 4 -62.11 10.63 -16.71
C VAL A 4 -61.20 10.22 -15.55
N CYS A 5 -61.45 9.05 -14.99
CA CYS A 5 -60.53 8.33 -14.11
C CYS A 5 -59.37 7.76 -14.95
N ALA A 6 -58.14 8.21 -14.69
CA ALA A 6 -56.95 7.53 -15.17
C ALA A 6 -56.54 6.49 -14.12
N ALA A 7 -56.76 5.22 -14.44
CA ALA A 7 -56.29 4.09 -13.66
C ALA A 7 -54.75 4.05 -13.72
N ALA A 8 -54.10 4.28 -12.58
CA ALA A 8 -52.69 3.98 -12.41
C ALA A 8 -52.52 2.46 -12.36
N THR A 9 -52.03 1.87 -13.44
CA THR A 9 -51.54 0.49 -13.45
C THR A 9 -50.30 0.44 -12.58
N LEU A 10 -50.44 -0.10 -11.36
CA LEU A 10 -49.31 -0.59 -10.58
C LEU A 10 -48.65 -1.70 -11.40
N ALA A 11 -47.56 -1.36 -12.09
CA ALA A 11 -46.63 -2.34 -12.62
C ALA A 11 -46.05 -3.08 -11.42
N GLY A 12 -46.54 -4.30 -11.19
CA GLY A 12 -46.07 -5.18 -10.13
C GLY A 12 -44.57 -5.36 -10.25
N THR A 13 -43.86 -4.95 -9.21
CA THR A 13 -42.49 -5.39 -8.97
C THR A 13 -42.53 -6.90 -8.84
N ARG A 14 -42.11 -7.61 -9.89
CA ARG A 14 -41.84 -9.05 -9.79
C ARG A 14 -40.68 -9.20 -8.81
N THR A 15 -41.02 -9.52 -7.57
CA THR A 15 -40.10 -10.14 -6.61
C THR A 15 -39.84 -11.57 -7.09
N GLY A 16 -39.10 -11.69 -8.19
CA GLY A 16 -38.54 -12.97 -8.61
C GLY A 16 -37.55 -13.42 -7.56
N THR A 17 -37.78 -14.59 -6.96
CA THR A 17 -36.76 -15.28 -6.17
C THR A 17 -35.55 -15.52 -7.06
N ALA A 18 -34.37 -15.02 -6.67
CA ALA A 18 -33.11 -15.26 -7.34
C ALA A 18 -32.95 -16.75 -7.67
N ALA A 19 -32.83 -17.09 -8.96
CA ALA A 19 -32.68 -18.47 -9.39
C ALA A 19 -31.20 -18.88 -9.36
N VAL A 20 -30.92 -20.10 -8.91
CA VAL A 20 -29.60 -20.72 -9.10
C VAL A 20 -29.61 -21.41 -10.46
N ARG A 21 -28.69 -20.99 -11.33
CA ARG A 21 -28.53 -21.50 -12.69
C ARG A 21 -27.22 -22.27 -12.81
N ARG A 22 -27.31 -23.44 -13.42
CA ARG A 22 -26.18 -24.32 -13.72
C ARG A 22 -26.17 -24.59 -15.23
N PRO A 23 -24.99 -24.60 -15.88
CA PRO A 23 -24.91 -25.00 -17.28
C PRO A 23 -25.38 -26.44 -17.45
N ALA A 24 -26.28 -26.68 -18.40
CA ALA A 24 -26.62 -28.02 -18.85
C ALA A 24 -25.44 -28.65 -19.62
N HIS A 25 -25.51 -29.96 -19.86
CA HIS A 25 -24.47 -30.65 -20.63
C HIS A 25 -24.28 -30.00 -22.02
N GLY A 26 -23.04 -29.60 -22.34
CA GLY A 26 -22.70 -28.92 -23.59
C GLY A 26 -23.09 -27.44 -23.68
N GLN A 27 -23.76 -26.89 -22.66
CA GLN A 27 -24.06 -25.46 -22.60
C GLN A 27 -22.85 -24.68 -22.09
N THR A 28 -22.54 -23.55 -22.73
CA THR A 28 -21.47 -22.64 -22.31
C THR A 28 -21.88 -21.81 -21.09
N LEU A 29 -20.91 -21.36 -20.30
CA LEU A 29 -21.17 -20.42 -19.20
C LEU A 29 -21.77 -19.12 -19.71
N GLN A 30 -21.26 -18.59 -20.83
CA GLN A 30 -21.78 -17.35 -21.41
C GLN A 30 -23.27 -17.47 -21.75
N ALA A 31 -23.72 -18.60 -22.31
CA ALA A 31 -25.12 -18.80 -22.64
C ALA A 31 -26.03 -18.82 -21.39
N VAL A 32 -25.51 -19.29 -20.25
CA VAL A 32 -26.25 -19.24 -18.97
C VAL A 32 -26.30 -17.80 -18.44
N ILE A 33 -25.18 -17.07 -18.51
CA ILE A 33 -25.10 -15.66 -18.12
C ILE A 33 -26.09 -14.82 -18.94
N ASP A 34 -26.09 -14.96 -20.27
CA ASP A 34 -26.97 -14.21 -21.18
C ASP A 34 -28.47 -14.49 -20.93
N ALA A 35 -28.80 -15.69 -20.45
CA ALA A 35 -30.17 -16.10 -20.12
C ALA A 35 -30.60 -15.75 -18.68
N SER A 36 -29.71 -15.17 -17.87
CA SER A 36 -29.96 -14.86 -16.47
C SER A 36 -30.73 -13.55 -16.30
N GLN A 37 -31.50 -13.46 -15.22
CA GLN A 37 -32.17 -12.24 -14.78
C GLN A 37 -31.40 -11.60 -13.62
N GLY A 38 -31.64 -10.31 -13.38
CA GLY A 38 -31.02 -9.61 -12.25
C GLY A 38 -31.32 -10.30 -10.92
N GLY A 39 -30.27 -10.53 -10.13
CA GLY A 39 -30.31 -11.26 -8.86
C GLY A 39 -29.99 -12.75 -8.97
N ASP A 40 -29.99 -13.34 -10.17
CA ASP A 40 -29.68 -14.76 -10.34
C ASP A 40 -28.24 -15.11 -9.94
N ILE A 41 -28.03 -16.39 -9.59
CA ILE A 41 -26.73 -16.96 -9.27
C ILE A 41 -26.35 -17.95 -10.37
N VAL A 42 -25.25 -17.70 -11.08
CA VAL A 42 -24.68 -18.61 -12.06
C VAL A 42 -23.53 -19.37 -11.41
N GLU A 43 -23.68 -20.69 -11.29
CA GLU A 43 -22.63 -21.54 -10.74
C GLU A 43 -21.65 -22.00 -11.82
N VAL A 44 -20.36 -22.03 -11.48
CA VAL A 44 -19.26 -22.58 -12.29
C VAL A 44 -18.89 -23.95 -11.72
N PRO A 45 -19.50 -25.05 -12.22
CA PRO A 45 -19.31 -26.38 -11.65
C PRO A 45 -17.96 -26.99 -12.07
N PRO A 46 -17.54 -28.10 -11.41
CA PRO A 46 -16.27 -28.75 -11.68
C PRO A 46 -16.02 -29.02 -13.15
N GLY A 47 -14.85 -28.62 -13.63
CA GLY A 47 -14.48 -28.69 -15.04
C GLY A 47 -13.54 -27.55 -15.45
N THR A 48 -13.04 -27.62 -16.69
CA THR A 48 -12.28 -26.53 -17.31
C THR A 48 -13.14 -25.88 -18.39
N TRP A 49 -13.49 -24.62 -18.16
CA TRP A 49 -14.32 -23.80 -19.02
C TRP A 49 -13.43 -22.89 -19.87
N ARG A 50 -13.23 -23.26 -21.14
CA ARG A 50 -12.41 -22.50 -22.10
C ARG A 50 -13.24 -21.39 -22.72
N GLU A 51 -13.46 -20.35 -21.93
CA GLU A 51 -14.38 -19.27 -22.27
C GLU A 51 -13.83 -17.92 -21.80
N ARG A 52 -14.31 -16.87 -22.46
CA ARG A 52 -14.16 -15.50 -21.99
C ARG A 52 -15.56 -14.93 -21.83
N LEU A 53 -15.83 -14.39 -20.66
CA LEU A 53 -17.17 -14.08 -20.20
C LEU A 53 -17.38 -12.58 -20.13
N VAL A 54 -18.59 -12.13 -20.43
CA VAL A 54 -19.03 -10.75 -20.17
C VAL A 54 -20.34 -10.78 -19.40
N ILE A 55 -20.37 -10.13 -18.24
CA ILE A 55 -21.56 -10.01 -17.39
C ILE A 55 -22.16 -8.61 -17.58
N ARG A 56 -23.33 -8.56 -18.23
CA ARG A 56 -24.12 -7.33 -18.46
C ARG A 56 -25.41 -7.25 -17.64
N THR A 57 -25.59 -8.17 -16.71
CA THR A 57 -26.77 -8.28 -15.87
C THR A 57 -26.30 -8.39 -14.41
N PRO A 58 -26.96 -7.74 -13.43
CA PRO A 58 -26.55 -7.77 -12.03
C PRO A 58 -26.78 -9.17 -11.43
N ILE A 59 -25.83 -10.08 -11.63
CA ILE A 59 -25.88 -11.48 -11.18
C ILE A 59 -24.74 -11.78 -10.22
N THR A 60 -24.81 -12.94 -9.56
CA THR A 60 -23.68 -13.55 -8.87
C THR A 60 -23.07 -14.65 -9.72
N LEU A 61 -21.79 -14.55 -10.09
CA LEU A 61 -21.01 -15.65 -10.63
C LEU A 61 -20.28 -16.35 -9.48
N ARG A 62 -20.62 -17.62 -9.21
CA ARG A 62 -20.11 -18.38 -8.07
C ARG A 62 -19.34 -19.63 -8.51
N GLY A 63 -18.11 -19.77 -8.06
CA GLY A 63 -17.35 -21.00 -8.25
C GLY A 63 -17.82 -22.13 -7.34
N THR A 64 -18.02 -23.32 -7.92
CA THR A 64 -18.36 -24.56 -7.20
C THR A 64 -17.38 -25.69 -7.56
N GLY A 65 -16.16 -25.33 -7.94
CA GLY A 65 -15.05 -26.25 -8.26
C GLY A 65 -14.57 -26.20 -9.71
N GLY A 66 -15.17 -25.35 -10.56
CA GLY A 66 -14.70 -25.14 -11.93
C GLY A 66 -13.58 -24.12 -12.08
N VAL A 67 -12.84 -24.22 -13.18
CA VAL A 67 -11.79 -23.30 -13.60
C VAL A 67 -12.17 -22.66 -14.93
N ILE A 68 -12.13 -21.34 -15.03
CA ILE A 68 -12.31 -20.60 -16.28
C ILE A 68 -10.92 -20.31 -16.87
N ASP A 69 -10.64 -20.86 -18.05
CA ASP A 69 -9.35 -20.79 -18.71
C ASP A 69 -9.43 -19.84 -19.90
N GLY A 70 -8.66 -18.74 -19.84
CA GLY A 70 -8.58 -17.75 -20.92
C GLY A 70 -7.78 -18.22 -22.14
N GLU A 71 -7.09 -19.37 -22.02
CA GLU A 71 -6.24 -19.96 -23.04
C GLU A 71 -5.15 -19.01 -23.55
N GLU A 72 -4.66 -18.11 -22.69
CA GLU A 72 -3.68 -17.06 -23.02
C GLU A 72 -4.17 -16.02 -24.04
N HIS A 73 -5.49 -15.83 -24.14
CA HIS A 73 -6.10 -14.84 -25.01
C HIS A 73 -7.03 -13.91 -24.25
N GLY A 74 -6.92 -12.61 -24.47
CA GLY A 74 -7.92 -11.63 -24.03
C GLY A 74 -8.08 -11.50 -22.51
N THR A 75 -9.09 -10.73 -22.12
CA THR A 75 -9.59 -10.71 -20.75
C THR A 75 -10.51 -11.91 -20.53
N ILE A 76 -10.40 -12.58 -19.37
CA ILE A 76 -11.19 -13.78 -19.07
C ILE A 76 -12.61 -13.43 -18.63
N LEU A 77 -12.76 -12.47 -17.72
CA LEU A 77 -14.06 -12.04 -17.21
C LEU A 77 -14.17 -10.52 -17.25
N GLU A 78 -15.14 -10.02 -18.00
CA GLU A 78 -15.50 -8.60 -18.04
C GLU A 78 -16.82 -8.36 -17.29
N ILE A 79 -16.78 -7.47 -16.29
CA ILE A 79 -17.95 -7.02 -15.54
C ILE A 79 -18.37 -5.67 -16.12
N ASP A 80 -19.57 -5.65 -16.71
CA ASP A 80 -20.16 -4.50 -17.41
C ASP A 80 -21.60 -4.25 -16.92
N ALA A 81 -21.82 -4.41 -15.62
CA ALA A 81 -23.09 -4.13 -14.95
C ALA A 81 -22.88 -3.85 -13.45
N PRO A 82 -23.72 -3.02 -12.82
CA PRO A 82 -23.59 -2.73 -11.40
C PRO A 82 -24.01 -3.93 -10.55
N TYR A 83 -23.60 -3.95 -9.27
CA TYR A 83 -24.00 -4.95 -8.27
C TYR A 83 -23.67 -6.41 -8.64
N VAL A 84 -22.74 -6.63 -9.58
CA VAL A 84 -22.26 -7.97 -9.91
C VAL A 84 -21.40 -8.49 -8.76
N VAL A 85 -21.63 -9.74 -8.38
CA VAL A 85 -20.81 -10.46 -7.41
C VAL A 85 -20.04 -11.55 -8.14
N VAL A 86 -18.73 -11.59 -7.95
CA VAL A 86 -17.86 -12.66 -8.46
C VAL A 86 -17.17 -13.30 -7.28
N GLU A 87 -17.53 -14.55 -6.99
CA GLU A 87 -17.08 -15.21 -5.76
C GLU A 87 -16.61 -16.64 -5.94
N ASN A 88 -15.50 -16.97 -5.26
CA ASN A 88 -14.93 -18.31 -5.20
C ASN A 88 -14.62 -18.93 -6.57
N VAL A 89 -14.41 -18.12 -7.61
CA VAL A 89 -14.06 -18.61 -8.95
C VAL A 89 -12.56 -18.70 -9.11
N THR A 90 -12.13 -19.71 -9.88
CA THR A 90 -10.74 -19.83 -10.33
C THR A 90 -10.65 -19.41 -11.79
N LEU A 91 -9.82 -18.40 -12.08
CA LEU A 91 -9.54 -17.93 -13.44
C LEU A 91 -8.06 -18.08 -13.72
N ARG A 92 -7.69 -18.54 -14.92
CA ARG A 92 -6.28 -18.69 -15.28
C ARG A 92 -5.97 -18.40 -16.74
N ASN A 93 -4.70 -18.09 -17.01
CA ASN A 93 -4.14 -17.90 -18.35
C ASN A 93 -4.82 -16.75 -19.10
N SER A 94 -4.77 -15.53 -18.56
CA SER A 94 -5.20 -14.36 -19.34
C SER A 94 -4.29 -14.14 -20.54
N GLY A 95 -4.73 -13.33 -21.50
CA GLY A 95 -3.86 -12.84 -22.56
C GLY A 95 -2.72 -11.95 -22.06
N THR A 96 -1.79 -11.64 -22.96
CA THR A 96 -0.51 -10.95 -22.69
C THR A 96 -0.37 -9.58 -23.34
N ASP A 97 -1.42 -9.03 -23.93
CA ASP A 97 -1.40 -7.71 -24.55
C ASP A 97 -1.49 -6.61 -23.48
N ILE A 98 -0.34 -6.02 -23.13
CA ILE A 98 -0.23 -4.96 -22.13
C ILE A 98 -0.92 -3.66 -22.57
N ILE A 99 -0.96 -3.38 -23.87
CA ILE A 99 -1.58 -2.16 -24.42
C ILE A 99 -3.10 -2.24 -24.27
N LYS A 100 -3.67 -3.44 -24.41
CA LYS A 100 -5.10 -3.70 -24.18
C LYS A 100 -5.44 -3.99 -22.72
N GLN A 101 -4.46 -3.97 -21.82
CA GLN A 101 -4.63 -4.26 -20.39
C GLN A 101 -5.38 -5.59 -20.15
N GLN A 102 -5.01 -6.64 -20.89
CA GLN A 102 -5.70 -7.94 -20.78
C GLN A 102 -5.58 -8.51 -19.35
N ALA A 103 -6.71 -8.88 -18.76
CA ALA A 103 -6.80 -9.22 -17.35
C ALA A 103 -7.50 -10.55 -17.08
N CYS A 104 -7.31 -11.10 -15.88
CA CYS A 104 -8.20 -12.15 -15.41
C CYS A 104 -9.61 -11.59 -15.16
N ILE A 105 -9.73 -10.44 -14.49
CA ILE A 105 -11.00 -9.73 -14.30
C ILE A 105 -10.84 -8.26 -14.71
N THR A 106 -11.75 -7.76 -15.55
CA THR A 106 -11.89 -6.33 -15.84
C THR A 106 -13.23 -5.83 -15.33
N MET A 107 -13.22 -4.75 -14.57
CA MET A 107 -14.40 -4.01 -14.11
C MET A 107 -14.50 -2.71 -14.90
N ARG A 108 -15.54 -2.60 -15.74
CA ARG A 108 -15.79 -1.40 -16.54
C ARG A 108 -16.42 -0.29 -15.70
N ALA A 109 -16.53 0.90 -16.28
CA ALA A 109 -17.15 2.06 -15.64
C ALA A 109 -18.62 1.83 -15.23
N THR A 110 -19.30 0.84 -15.82
CA THR A 110 -20.65 0.43 -15.47
C THR A 110 -20.71 -0.49 -14.24
N ALA A 111 -19.59 -1.08 -13.83
CA ALA A 111 -19.48 -2.06 -12.76
C ALA A 111 -19.50 -1.44 -11.36
N GLN A 112 -20.45 -0.55 -11.10
CA GLN A 112 -20.59 0.15 -9.82
C GLN A 112 -21.04 -0.81 -8.72
N HIS A 113 -20.52 -0.66 -7.50
CA HIS A 113 -20.87 -1.50 -6.35
C HIS A 113 -20.63 -3.02 -6.55
N ALA A 114 -19.68 -3.38 -7.41
CA ALA A 114 -19.35 -4.78 -7.64
C ALA A 114 -18.55 -5.36 -6.46
N LEU A 115 -18.71 -6.66 -6.22
CA LEU A 115 -17.99 -7.41 -5.18
C LEU A 115 -17.21 -8.56 -5.83
N VAL A 116 -15.89 -8.46 -5.82
CA VAL A 116 -14.99 -9.51 -6.30
C VAL A 116 -14.30 -10.12 -5.09
N ARG A 117 -14.73 -11.34 -4.68
CA ARG A 117 -14.26 -11.94 -3.43
C ARG A 117 -13.84 -13.41 -3.47
N GLY A 118 -12.83 -13.78 -2.70
CA GLY A 118 -12.47 -15.19 -2.51
C GLY A 118 -11.98 -15.89 -3.78
N ASN A 119 -11.59 -15.14 -4.82
CA ASN A 119 -11.24 -15.71 -6.11
C ASN A 119 -9.77 -16.10 -6.17
N ARG A 120 -9.45 -17.10 -6.99
CA ARG A 120 -8.09 -17.51 -7.31
C ARG A 120 -7.76 -17.14 -8.76
N LEU A 121 -6.84 -16.20 -8.94
CA LEU A 121 -6.42 -15.72 -10.25
C LEU A 121 -4.99 -16.17 -10.52
N GLU A 122 -4.75 -16.92 -11.59
CA GLU A 122 -3.47 -17.55 -11.87
C GLU A 122 -2.95 -17.16 -13.26
N ARG A 123 -1.64 -16.88 -13.37
CA ARG A 123 -1.02 -16.55 -14.67
C ARG A 123 -1.78 -15.40 -15.34
N CYS A 124 -2.00 -14.33 -14.59
CA CYS A 124 -2.66 -13.13 -15.09
C CYS A 124 -1.61 -12.10 -15.53
N LEU A 125 -1.81 -11.47 -16.69
CA LEU A 125 -1.06 -10.27 -17.07
C LEU A 125 -1.46 -9.14 -16.10
N PHE A 126 -2.73 -8.76 -16.09
CA PHE A 126 -3.35 -7.99 -15.01
C PHE A 126 -4.28 -8.91 -14.21
N GLY A 127 -4.23 -8.91 -12.88
CA GLY A 127 -5.13 -9.72 -12.08
C GLY A 127 -6.56 -9.19 -12.13
N ILE A 128 -6.78 -8.05 -11.48
CA ILE A 128 -8.05 -7.32 -11.47
C ILE A 128 -7.79 -5.89 -11.92
N TYR A 129 -8.31 -5.52 -13.09
CA TYR A 129 -8.24 -4.17 -13.62
C TYR A 129 -9.58 -3.46 -13.42
N VAL A 130 -9.58 -2.32 -12.74
CA VAL A 130 -10.77 -1.54 -12.42
C VAL A 130 -10.69 -0.18 -13.08
N ASP A 131 -11.62 0.07 -13.99
CA ASP A 131 -11.65 1.26 -14.82
C ASP A 131 -12.91 2.07 -14.51
N ARG A 132 -12.78 3.19 -13.78
CA ARG A 132 -13.88 4.09 -13.41
C ARG A 132 -15.07 3.40 -12.72
N SER A 133 -14.81 2.37 -11.93
CA SER A 133 -15.82 1.70 -11.10
C SER A 133 -15.67 2.15 -9.64
N HIS A 134 -16.76 2.67 -9.08
CA HIS A 134 -16.79 3.24 -7.74
C HIS A 134 -17.57 2.35 -6.79
N HIS A 135 -17.36 2.55 -5.48
CA HIS A 135 -18.05 1.84 -4.41
C HIS A 135 -17.90 0.31 -4.43
N SER A 136 -16.94 -0.19 -5.20
CA SER A 136 -16.69 -1.62 -5.37
C SER A 136 -15.75 -2.17 -4.30
N ALA A 137 -15.80 -3.48 -4.09
CA ALA A 137 -14.99 -4.16 -3.11
C ALA A 137 -14.27 -5.38 -3.71
N ILE A 138 -12.97 -5.44 -3.46
CA ILE A 138 -12.06 -6.51 -3.91
C ILE A 138 -11.47 -7.13 -2.65
N ILE A 139 -11.98 -8.30 -2.27
CA ILE A 139 -11.80 -8.84 -0.92
C ILE A 139 -11.31 -10.29 -0.94
N ASP A 140 -10.32 -10.64 -0.13
CA ASP A 140 -9.92 -12.05 0.09
C ASP A 140 -9.52 -12.80 -1.21
N ASN A 141 -9.00 -12.11 -2.23
CA ASN A 141 -8.55 -12.75 -3.47
C ASN A 141 -7.07 -13.15 -3.41
N VAL A 142 -6.71 -14.22 -4.11
CA VAL A 142 -5.32 -14.66 -4.31
C VAL A 142 -4.96 -14.50 -5.78
N ILE A 143 -3.95 -13.68 -6.06
CA ILE A 143 -3.60 -13.24 -7.41
C ILE A 143 -2.14 -13.57 -7.71
N GLY A 144 -1.93 -14.41 -8.71
CA GLY A 144 -0.61 -14.78 -9.23
C GLY A 144 -0.37 -14.20 -10.62
N GLY A 145 0.72 -13.43 -10.76
CA GLY A 145 1.19 -12.90 -12.03
C GLY A 145 1.76 -13.98 -12.98
N ARG A 146 2.34 -13.53 -14.10
CA ARG A 146 2.95 -14.37 -15.14
C ARG A 146 4.47 -14.48 -14.94
N PRO A 147 5.01 -15.57 -14.35
CA PRO A 147 6.45 -15.71 -14.15
C PRO A 147 7.22 -15.84 -15.48
N ASP A 148 6.55 -16.29 -16.53
CA ASP A 148 7.07 -16.43 -17.91
C ASP A 148 7.28 -15.09 -18.64
N ILE A 149 6.79 -13.98 -18.08
CA ILE A 149 6.95 -12.64 -18.65
C ILE A 149 8.00 -11.88 -17.83
N ARG A 150 8.84 -11.07 -18.48
CA ARG A 150 9.81 -10.19 -17.80
C ARG A 150 9.06 -9.17 -16.95
N GLU A 151 9.58 -8.84 -15.76
CA GLU A 151 8.91 -7.93 -14.82
C GLU A 151 8.37 -6.62 -15.45
N PRO A 152 9.13 -5.87 -16.28
CA PRO A 152 8.63 -4.61 -16.85
C PRO A 152 7.43 -4.79 -17.80
N ASP A 153 7.31 -5.97 -18.42
CA ASP A 153 6.28 -6.32 -19.39
C ASP A 153 5.05 -6.98 -18.73
N ARG A 154 5.07 -7.23 -17.41
CA ARG A 154 3.92 -7.72 -16.66
C ARG A 154 2.90 -6.58 -16.42
N GLY A 155 1.64 -6.96 -16.26
CA GLY A 155 0.64 -6.07 -15.70
C GLY A 155 0.65 -6.10 -14.16
N ASN A 156 -0.23 -5.30 -13.58
CA ASN A 156 -0.35 -5.14 -12.14
C ASN A 156 -1.32 -6.19 -11.55
N GLY A 157 -1.15 -6.53 -10.27
CA GLY A 157 -2.01 -7.52 -9.63
C GLY A 157 -3.43 -7.02 -9.47
N ILE A 158 -3.60 -5.91 -8.77
CA ILE A 158 -4.84 -5.12 -8.73
C ILE A 158 -4.50 -3.72 -9.21
N GLU A 159 -5.28 -3.19 -10.14
CA GLU A 159 -5.13 -1.83 -10.63
C GLU A 159 -6.44 -1.06 -10.56
N LEU A 160 -6.41 0.09 -9.91
CA LEU A 160 -7.48 1.08 -9.92
C LEU A 160 -7.08 2.25 -10.80
N TYR A 161 -7.96 2.61 -11.74
CA TYR A 161 -7.83 3.79 -12.56
C TYR A 161 -9.09 4.64 -12.45
N ASP A 162 -8.94 5.88 -11.97
CA ASP A 162 -10.02 6.88 -11.89
C ASP A 162 -11.23 6.39 -11.08
N CYS A 163 -10.96 5.84 -9.88
CA CYS A 163 -11.96 5.21 -9.01
C CYS A 163 -12.25 6.06 -7.76
N GLU A 164 -13.35 5.74 -7.05
CA GLU A 164 -13.72 6.43 -5.81
C GLU A 164 -14.38 5.44 -4.85
N ARG A 165 -14.09 5.55 -3.55
CA ARG A 165 -14.70 4.71 -2.49
C ARG A 165 -14.57 3.21 -2.73
N VAL A 166 -13.45 2.78 -3.29
CA VAL A 166 -13.13 1.36 -3.50
C VAL A 166 -12.49 0.77 -2.23
N ARG A 167 -12.76 -0.51 -1.97
CA ARG A 167 -12.18 -1.25 -0.85
C ARG A 167 -11.35 -2.41 -1.37
N ILE A 168 -10.03 -2.38 -1.18
CA ILE A 168 -9.11 -3.48 -1.48
C ILE A 168 -8.66 -4.07 -0.15
N ILE A 169 -9.22 -5.22 0.23
CA ILE A 169 -9.09 -5.77 1.60
C ILE A 169 -8.63 -7.22 1.60
N ARG A 170 -7.58 -7.54 2.37
CA ARG A 170 -7.12 -8.93 2.60
C ARG A 170 -6.81 -9.72 1.32
N ASN A 171 -6.35 -9.05 0.27
CA ASN A 171 -5.89 -9.73 -0.93
C ASN A 171 -4.42 -10.14 -0.79
N THR A 172 -4.06 -11.26 -1.41
CA THR A 172 -2.66 -11.69 -1.57
C THR A 172 -2.27 -11.58 -3.03
N VAL A 173 -1.22 -10.82 -3.33
CA VAL A 173 -0.69 -10.66 -4.68
C VAL A 173 0.76 -11.11 -4.71
N VAL A 174 1.10 -11.96 -5.69
CA VAL A 174 2.45 -12.48 -5.89
C VAL A 174 2.85 -12.42 -7.37
N GLY A 175 4.06 -11.92 -7.65
CA GLY A 175 4.68 -12.05 -8.98
C GLY A 175 4.06 -11.21 -10.11
N ALA A 176 3.25 -10.20 -9.78
CA ALA A 176 2.83 -9.15 -10.73
C ALA A 176 3.94 -8.11 -10.94
N ARG A 177 3.76 -7.13 -11.83
CA ARG A 177 4.69 -5.99 -11.95
C ARG A 177 4.65 -5.13 -10.68
N ASP A 178 3.51 -4.51 -10.40
CA ASP A 178 3.20 -3.92 -9.10
C ASP A 178 2.07 -4.73 -8.46
N GLY A 179 2.09 -4.88 -7.13
CA GLY A 179 1.10 -5.68 -6.41
C GLY A 179 -0.29 -5.04 -6.48
N ILE A 180 -0.41 -3.86 -5.90
CA ILE A 180 -1.61 -3.01 -5.95
C ILE A 180 -1.20 -1.63 -6.50
N TYR A 181 -1.73 -1.26 -7.66
CA TYR A 181 -1.50 0.04 -8.30
C TYR A 181 -2.76 0.90 -8.22
N VAL A 182 -2.63 2.10 -7.64
CA VAL A 182 -3.73 3.02 -7.39
C VAL A 182 -3.44 4.34 -8.11
N ALA A 183 -4.19 4.62 -9.16
CA ALA A 183 -4.00 5.81 -10.00
C ALA A 183 -5.28 6.65 -10.07
N ALA A 184 -5.14 7.97 -9.86
CA ALA A 184 -6.25 8.93 -9.91
C ALA A 184 -7.46 8.49 -9.07
N THR A 185 -7.23 7.90 -7.90
CA THR A 185 -8.28 7.25 -7.11
C THR A 185 -8.40 7.89 -5.75
N ASP A 186 -9.64 8.15 -5.33
CA ASP A 186 -9.92 8.94 -4.14
C ASP A 186 -10.80 8.22 -3.12
N ASP A 187 -10.74 8.66 -1.86
CA ASP A 187 -11.66 8.28 -0.78
C ASP A 187 -11.79 6.76 -0.59
N SER A 188 -10.71 6.01 -0.84
CA SER A 188 -10.64 4.55 -0.91
C SER A 188 -9.81 3.95 0.23
N VAL A 189 -10.04 2.67 0.52
CA VAL A 189 -9.41 1.94 1.63
C VAL A 189 -8.65 0.72 1.09
N ILE A 190 -7.35 0.70 1.32
CA ILE A 190 -6.44 -0.39 0.95
C ILE A 190 -5.93 -0.97 2.27
N SER A 191 -6.47 -2.11 2.70
CA SER A 191 -6.23 -2.62 4.05
C SER A 191 -5.91 -4.11 4.11
N PHE A 192 -4.97 -4.46 5.00
CA PHE A 192 -4.64 -5.85 5.32
C PHE A 192 -4.22 -6.71 4.11
N ASN A 193 -3.72 -6.10 3.04
CA ASN A 193 -3.26 -6.84 1.87
C ASN A 193 -1.81 -7.32 2.06
N ARG A 194 -1.48 -8.44 1.41
CA ARG A 194 -0.13 -8.99 1.33
C ARG A 194 0.40 -8.91 -0.09
N THR A 195 1.57 -8.32 -0.27
CA THR A 195 2.20 -8.15 -1.59
C THR A 195 3.65 -8.61 -1.55
N GLU A 196 3.99 -9.60 -2.38
CA GLU A 196 5.33 -10.19 -2.43
C GLU A 196 5.88 -10.42 -3.85
N HIS A 197 7.18 -10.22 -4.04
CA HIS A 197 7.89 -10.40 -5.31
C HIS A 197 7.38 -9.55 -6.48
N GLN A 198 7.28 -8.24 -6.24
CA GLN A 198 6.93 -7.21 -7.23
C GLN A 198 8.02 -6.13 -7.32
N ARG A 199 7.91 -5.28 -8.34
CA ARG A 199 8.64 -4.01 -8.41
C ARG A 199 8.22 -3.08 -7.28
N TYR A 200 6.91 -2.86 -7.12
CA TYR A 200 6.35 -2.20 -5.95
C TYR A 200 5.23 -3.04 -5.37
N GLY A 201 5.23 -3.27 -4.07
CA GLY A 201 4.12 -3.99 -3.43
C GLY A 201 2.82 -3.21 -3.52
N ILE A 202 2.83 -1.96 -3.05
CA ILE A 202 1.71 -1.01 -3.21
C ILE A 202 2.23 0.28 -3.82
N HIS A 203 1.58 0.79 -4.86
CA HIS A 203 2.05 1.93 -5.64
C HIS A 203 0.91 2.92 -5.93
N TYR A 204 1.06 4.16 -5.46
CA TYR A 204 0.11 5.25 -5.62
C TYR A 204 0.63 6.32 -6.57
N MET A 205 -0.26 6.82 -7.43
CA MET A 205 -0.03 7.95 -8.32
C MET A 205 -1.27 8.87 -8.35
N TYR A 206 -1.09 10.17 -8.07
CA TYR A 206 -2.15 11.19 -8.23
C TYR A 206 -3.45 10.89 -7.48
N SER A 207 -3.37 10.39 -6.24
CA SER A 207 -4.52 9.84 -5.51
C SER A 207 -4.70 10.54 -4.15
N PHE A 208 -5.93 10.81 -3.73
CA PHE A 208 -6.21 11.69 -2.59
C PHE A 208 -7.16 11.07 -1.55
N ARG A 209 -7.00 11.48 -0.28
CA ARG A 209 -7.93 11.11 0.82
C ARG A 209 -8.11 9.60 1.01
N ASN A 210 -7.08 8.81 0.72
CA ASN A 210 -7.12 7.36 0.87
C ASN A 210 -6.55 6.92 2.22
N THR A 211 -7.02 5.76 2.69
CA THR A 211 -6.46 5.08 3.86
C THR A 211 -5.74 3.80 3.43
N LEU A 212 -4.47 3.71 3.79
CA LEU A 212 -3.65 2.51 3.67
C LEU A 212 -3.36 2.00 5.08
N GLU A 213 -3.95 0.87 5.46
CA GLU A 213 -3.83 0.37 6.84
C GLU A 213 -3.50 -1.11 6.94
N GLY A 214 -2.58 -1.47 7.84
CA GLY A 214 -2.31 -2.88 8.17
C GLY A 214 -1.80 -3.74 7.01
N ASN A 215 -1.31 -3.15 5.92
CA ASN A 215 -0.80 -3.92 4.77
C ASN A 215 0.61 -4.46 5.06
N HIS A 216 0.95 -5.60 4.48
CA HIS A 216 2.27 -6.22 4.59
C HIS A 216 2.89 -6.33 3.19
N SER A 217 3.96 -5.57 2.96
CA SER A 217 4.72 -5.58 1.71
C SER A 217 6.14 -6.09 1.94
N SER A 218 6.49 -7.24 1.34
CA SER A 218 7.78 -7.90 1.60
C SER A 218 8.43 -8.48 0.35
N HIS A 219 9.77 -8.60 0.35
CA HIS A 219 10.54 -9.19 -0.75
C HIS A 219 10.23 -8.59 -2.13
N ASN A 220 9.94 -7.29 -2.16
CA ASN A 220 9.75 -6.50 -3.38
C ASN A 220 11.00 -5.68 -3.69
N LEU A 221 11.11 -5.16 -4.92
CA LEU A 221 12.12 -4.15 -5.21
C LEU A 221 11.87 -2.88 -4.35
N GLY A 222 10.62 -2.48 -4.17
CA GLY A 222 10.20 -1.48 -3.18
C GLY A 222 8.89 -1.87 -2.49
N GLY A 223 8.77 -1.59 -1.20
CA GLY A 223 7.64 -1.99 -0.37
C GLY A 223 6.36 -1.23 -0.73
N ILE A 224 6.25 0.00 -0.24
CA ILE A 224 5.13 0.92 -0.49
C ILE A 224 5.68 2.19 -1.15
N ALA A 225 5.19 2.52 -2.34
CA ALA A 225 5.54 3.73 -3.07
C ALA A 225 4.32 4.67 -3.15
N LEU A 226 4.44 5.83 -2.51
CA LEU A 226 3.43 6.89 -2.50
C LEU A 226 3.98 8.08 -3.29
N MET A 227 3.39 8.37 -4.43
CA MET A 227 3.90 9.38 -5.35
C MET A 227 2.82 10.38 -5.75
N VAL A 228 3.13 11.67 -5.61
CA VAL A 228 2.28 12.78 -6.06
C VAL A 228 0.83 12.65 -5.54
N SER A 229 0.68 12.33 -4.26
CA SER A 229 -0.58 11.98 -3.62
C SER A 229 -0.73 12.73 -2.29
N ASN A 230 -1.93 13.22 -1.97
CA ASN A 230 -2.13 14.10 -0.81
C ASN A 230 -3.23 13.60 0.11
N ASP A 231 -3.20 14.07 1.36
CA ASP A 231 -4.24 13.81 2.35
C ASP A 231 -4.40 12.30 2.64
N LEU A 232 -3.30 11.54 2.57
CA LEU A 232 -3.29 10.09 2.81
C LEU A 232 -3.17 9.78 4.31
N ARG A 233 -3.84 8.71 4.75
CA ARG A 233 -3.63 8.08 6.06
C ARG A 233 -2.92 6.75 5.85
N VAL A 234 -1.67 6.65 6.27
CA VAL A 234 -0.80 5.48 6.10
C VAL A 234 -0.47 4.95 7.49
N VAL A 235 -1.22 3.94 7.93
CA VAL A 235 -1.29 3.54 9.33
C VAL A 235 -0.94 2.07 9.53
N ASP A 236 -0.04 1.76 10.46
CA ASP A 236 0.26 0.38 10.88
C ASP A 236 0.60 -0.59 9.74
N ASN A 237 1.21 -0.10 8.65
CA ASN A 237 1.68 -0.96 7.57
C ASN A 237 3.06 -1.53 7.91
N VAL A 238 3.35 -2.73 7.41
CA VAL A 238 4.63 -3.41 7.56
C VAL A 238 5.31 -3.51 6.20
N THR A 239 6.56 -3.05 6.13
CA THR A 239 7.44 -3.16 4.97
C THR A 239 8.72 -3.87 5.38
N ASP A 240 8.95 -5.05 4.83
CA ASP A 240 9.94 -6.00 5.36
C ASP A 240 10.79 -6.63 4.25
N ASP A 241 12.12 -6.65 4.43
CA ASP A 241 13.05 -7.32 3.51
C ASP A 241 12.85 -6.93 2.02
N ASN A 242 12.59 -5.64 1.73
CA ASN A 242 12.53 -5.14 0.35
C ASN A 242 13.92 -4.68 -0.12
N GLU A 243 14.23 -4.89 -1.40
CA GLU A 243 15.57 -4.66 -1.95
C GLU A 243 15.98 -3.19 -1.99
N ARG A 244 15.03 -2.25 -1.94
CA ARG A 244 15.30 -0.80 -1.89
C ARG A 244 14.58 -0.13 -0.73
N HIS A 245 13.41 0.42 -0.97
CA HIS A 245 12.74 1.27 0.01
C HIS A 245 11.64 0.48 0.71
N GLY A 246 11.53 0.59 2.03
CA GLY A 246 10.36 0.16 2.78
C GLY A 246 9.17 1.01 2.37
N ILE A 247 9.23 2.32 2.68
CA ILE A 247 8.27 3.32 2.23
C ILE A 247 8.98 4.40 1.42
N LEU A 248 8.69 4.49 0.12
CA LEU A 248 9.03 5.62 -0.73
C LEU A 248 7.89 6.65 -0.67
N PHE A 249 8.18 7.83 -0.15
CA PHE A 249 7.22 8.90 0.06
C PHE A 249 7.68 10.15 -0.70
N ARG A 250 7.17 10.30 -1.93
CA ARG A 250 7.64 11.30 -2.89
C ARG A 250 6.54 12.27 -3.33
N ASP A 251 6.85 13.56 -3.23
CA ASP A 251 6.04 14.67 -3.71
C ASP A 251 4.61 14.66 -3.13
N ASN A 252 4.48 14.28 -1.84
CA ASN A 252 3.21 14.16 -1.14
C ASN A 252 3.02 15.27 -0.09
N GLN A 253 1.77 15.61 0.20
CA GLN A 253 1.42 16.68 1.13
C GLN A 253 0.23 16.35 2.03
N ARG A 254 0.26 16.89 3.25
CA ARG A 254 -0.83 16.77 4.25
C ARG A 254 -1.19 15.32 4.59
N CYS A 255 -0.23 14.40 4.51
CA CYS A 255 -0.42 12.99 4.85
C CYS A 255 -0.03 12.71 6.30
N GLU A 256 -0.59 11.63 6.85
CA GLU A 256 -0.23 11.07 8.14
C GLU A 256 0.37 9.67 7.95
N LEU A 257 1.63 9.50 8.32
CA LEU A 257 2.34 8.21 8.35
C LEU A 257 2.55 7.85 9.82
N THR A 258 1.67 7.00 10.35
CA THR A 258 1.68 6.67 11.78
C THR A 258 1.74 5.18 12.06
N GLY A 259 2.58 4.76 13.01
CA GLY A 259 2.57 3.38 13.50
C GLY A 259 3.20 2.34 12.55
N ASN A 260 3.65 2.75 11.36
CA ASN A 260 4.19 1.83 10.36
C ASN A 260 5.52 1.21 10.82
N VAL A 261 5.82 0.03 10.30
CA VAL A 261 7.05 -0.72 10.52
C VAL A 261 7.81 -0.79 9.20
N ALA A 262 9.03 -0.29 9.16
CA ALA A 262 9.93 -0.46 8.03
C ALA A 262 11.23 -1.10 8.50
N ARG A 263 11.44 -2.37 8.15
CA ARG A 263 12.59 -3.11 8.62
C ARG A 263 13.33 -3.86 7.50
N ARG A 264 14.65 -3.93 7.64
CA ARG A 264 15.56 -4.67 6.73
C ARG A 264 15.45 -4.28 5.24
N ASN A 265 15.25 -3.00 4.96
CA ASN A 265 15.30 -2.43 3.61
C ASN A 265 16.60 -1.62 3.42
N ILE A 266 16.94 -1.20 2.19
CA ILE A 266 18.00 -0.19 2.01
C ILE A 266 17.59 1.12 2.67
N ASP A 267 16.46 1.70 2.26
CA ASP A 267 15.90 2.87 2.95
C ASP A 267 14.63 2.44 3.70
N GLY A 268 14.56 2.65 5.02
CA GLY A 268 13.34 2.38 5.78
C GLY A 268 12.20 3.30 5.33
N LEU A 269 12.42 4.61 5.45
CA LEU A 269 11.52 5.66 4.98
C LEU A 269 12.29 6.68 4.13
N PHE A 270 11.92 6.82 2.86
CA PHE A 270 12.50 7.81 1.96
C PHE A 270 11.51 8.93 1.65
N VAL A 271 11.72 10.09 2.25
CA VAL A 271 10.95 11.32 2.06
C VAL A 271 11.63 12.22 1.02
N TYR A 272 10.96 12.44 -0.11
CA TYR A 272 11.46 13.27 -1.21
C TYR A 272 10.43 14.32 -1.61
N GLY A 273 10.82 15.60 -1.70
CA GLY A 273 9.95 16.70 -2.16
C GLY A 273 8.61 16.84 -1.43
N SER A 274 8.50 16.32 -0.21
CA SER A 274 7.21 16.19 0.51
C SER A 274 7.09 17.21 1.63
N LEU A 275 5.89 17.79 1.79
CA LEU A 275 5.65 18.97 2.64
C LEU A 275 4.43 18.81 3.55
N HIS A 276 4.46 19.40 4.75
CA HIS A 276 3.29 19.46 5.64
C HIS A 276 2.72 18.10 6.04
N ASN A 277 3.59 17.09 6.21
CA ASN A 277 3.18 15.75 6.60
C ASN A 277 3.48 15.49 8.08
N ARG A 278 2.74 14.56 8.68
CA ARG A 278 3.01 14.02 10.01
C ARG A 278 3.56 12.61 9.89
N ILE A 279 4.76 12.39 10.39
CA ILE A 279 5.46 11.12 10.39
C ILE A 279 5.74 10.76 11.86
N ALA A 280 4.87 9.96 12.46
CA ALA A 280 4.92 9.73 13.89
C ALA A 280 4.78 8.26 14.30
N ARG A 281 5.40 7.87 15.43
CA ARG A 281 5.22 6.51 16.00
C ARG A 281 5.59 5.36 15.07
N ASN A 282 6.42 5.60 14.04
CA ASN A 282 6.89 4.55 13.15
C ASN A 282 8.07 3.81 13.79
N TRP A 283 8.21 2.52 13.49
CA TRP A 283 9.34 1.68 13.91
C TRP A 283 10.21 1.40 12.69
N ILE A 284 11.42 1.91 12.70
CA ILE A 284 12.33 1.89 11.57
C ILE A 284 13.59 1.15 12.00
N GLU A 285 13.75 -0.10 11.54
CA GLU A 285 14.72 -1.03 12.13
C GLU A 285 15.62 -1.75 11.12
N GLY A 286 16.92 -1.82 11.40
CA GLY A 286 17.82 -2.70 10.64
C GLY A 286 17.92 -2.37 9.14
N ASN A 287 17.61 -1.14 8.74
CA ASN A 287 17.76 -0.67 7.36
C ASN A 287 19.20 -0.17 7.11
N GLU A 288 19.63 -0.07 5.84
CA GLU A 288 20.91 0.60 5.54
C GLU A 288 20.85 2.10 5.91
N VAL A 289 19.73 2.75 5.61
CA VAL A 289 19.38 4.10 6.05
C VAL A 289 17.97 4.06 6.65
N GLY A 290 17.81 4.49 7.90
CA GLY A 290 16.50 4.54 8.56
C GLY A 290 15.58 5.55 7.89
N LEU A 291 15.95 6.83 7.95
CA LEU A 291 15.22 7.94 7.35
C LEU A 291 16.09 8.68 6.34
N ARG A 292 15.68 8.68 5.07
CA ARG A 292 16.27 9.52 4.02
C ARG A 292 15.38 10.72 3.75
N VAL A 293 15.90 11.94 3.89
CA VAL A 293 15.16 13.17 3.58
C VAL A 293 15.90 13.97 2.52
N TRP A 294 15.23 14.20 1.38
CA TRP A 294 15.81 14.87 0.22
C TRP A 294 14.76 15.68 -0.57
N GLY A 295 15.17 16.30 -1.67
CA GLY A 295 14.30 17.03 -2.60
C GLY A 295 13.68 18.30 -2.03
N GLY A 296 14.25 18.91 -0.98
CA GLY A 296 13.66 20.11 -0.35
C GLY A 296 12.43 19.81 0.52
N SER A 297 12.31 18.58 1.03
CA SER A 297 11.27 18.20 1.99
C SER A 297 11.40 19.02 3.28
N ARG A 298 10.37 19.79 3.61
CA ARG A 298 10.32 20.72 4.75
C ARG A 298 8.92 20.78 5.36
N ASP A 299 8.79 21.43 6.50
CA ASP A 299 7.51 21.58 7.23
C ASP A 299 6.83 20.25 7.57
N ASN A 300 7.61 19.16 7.73
CA ASN A 300 7.09 17.87 8.16
C ASN A 300 7.30 17.71 9.68
N GLU A 301 6.28 17.22 10.39
CA GLU A 301 6.39 16.85 11.79
C GLU A 301 6.91 15.41 11.88
N ILE A 302 8.14 15.24 12.38
CA ILE A 302 8.77 13.94 12.58
C ILE A 302 9.00 13.74 14.09
N SER A 303 8.14 12.97 14.74
CA SER A 303 8.09 12.87 16.21
C SER A 303 7.72 11.44 16.67
N ALA A 304 8.08 11.06 17.88
CA ALA A 304 7.75 9.75 18.47
C ALA A 304 8.13 8.51 17.65
N ASN A 305 9.03 8.61 16.66
CA ASN A 305 9.47 7.45 15.89
C ASN A 305 10.60 6.71 16.63
N ALA A 306 10.73 5.40 16.41
CA ALA A 306 11.82 4.59 16.93
C ALA A 306 12.75 4.17 15.78
N PHE A 307 13.98 4.70 15.78
CA PHE A 307 15.03 4.31 14.85
C PHE A 307 16.00 3.35 15.54
N VAL A 308 15.96 2.07 15.16
CA VAL A 308 16.63 0.99 15.91
C VAL A 308 17.60 0.22 15.03
N GLY A 309 18.88 0.19 15.38
CA GLY A 309 19.87 -0.67 14.73
C GLY A 309 20.01 -0.50 13.20
N ASN A 310 19.67 0.68 12.67
CA ASN A 310 19.91 0.99 11.26
C ASN A 310 21.41 1.27 11.08
N ARG A 311 21.99 0.93 9.91
CA ARG A 311 23.40 1.20 9.65
C ARG A 311 23.71 2.71 9.70
N HIS A 312 22.80 3.50 9.14
CA HIS A 312 22.72 4.94 9.33
C HIS A 312 21.29 5.31 9.73
N HIS A 313 21.08 5.98 10.87
CA HIS A 313 19.70 6.37 11.23
C HIS A 313 19.11 7.40 10.26
N VAL A 314 19.93 8.34 9.79
CA VAL A 314 19.49 9.44 8.95
C VAL A 314 20.44 9.69 7.79
N PHE A 315 19.89 9.98 6.62
CA PHE A 315 20.58 10.67 5.54
C PHE A 315 19.79 11.91 5.13
N TYR A 316 20.37 13.09 5.31
CA TYR A 316 19.71 14.37 5.04
C TYR A 316 20.51 15.21 4.04
N VAL A 317 19.79 15.83 3.11
CA VAL A 317 20.35 16.81 2.17
C VAL A 317 19.48 18.07 2.21
N GLY A 318 20.03 19.14 2.78
CA GLY A 318 19.37 20.44 2.91
C GLY A 318 20.35 21.60 3.01
N GLN A 319 19.81 22.82 3.04
CA GLN A 319 20.60 24.05 3.19
C GLN A 319 20.62 24.55 4.65
N GLU A 320 19.67 24.10 5.48
CA GLU A 320 19.48 24.48 6.87
C GLU A 320 19.20 23.23 7.71
N ASP A 321 19.38 23.32 9.02
CA ASP A 321 19.07 22.21 9.92
C ASP A 321 17.56 21.87 9.86
N LEU A 322 17.24 20.60 9.66
CA LEU A 322 15.87 20.09 9.81
C LEU A 322 15.62 19.76 11.27
N VAL A 323 14.84 20.61 11.95
CA VAL A 323 14.44 20.38 13.33
C VAL A 323 13.30 19.36 13.38
N VAL A 324 13.52 18.27 14.10
CA VAL A 324 12.55 17.19 14.36
C VAL A 324 12.27 17.09 15.86
N GLY A 325 11.26 16.30 16.24
CA GLY A 325 10.89 16.11 17.64
C GLY A 325 10.37 17.36 18.34
N ILE A 326 9.75 18.27 17.58
CA ILE A 326 9.16 19.51 18.13
C ILE A 326 7.84 19.22 18.86
N ALA A 327 7.12 18.17 18.45
CA ALA A 327 5.96 17.67 19.18
C ALA A 327 6.42 16.78 20.33
N ASP A 328 5.77 16.92 21.49
CA ASP A 328 5.97 16.04 22.65
C ASP A 328 5.23 14.71 22.43
N PRO A 329 5.90 13.54 22.37
CA PRO A 329 7.34 13.31 22.55
C PRO A 329 8.19 13.33 21.25
N GLY A 330 9.50 13.58 21.37
CA GLY A 330 10.46 13.51 20.25
C GLY A 330 10.78 12.08 19.81
N ASN A 331 11.85 11.86 19.02
CA ASN A 331 12.15 10.53 18.46
C ASN A 331 13.14 9.74 19.34
N TYR A 332 13.04 8.42 19.31
CA TYR A 332 14.02 7.51 19.88
C TYR A 332 15.05 7.10 18.82
N TRP A 333 16.33 7.21 19.18
CA TRP A 333 17.46 6.82 18.34
C TRP A 333 18.30 5.83 19.12
N SER A 334 18.49 4.60 18.61
CA SER A 334 19.21 3.56 19.37
C SER A 334 20.70 3.88 19.62
N GLU A 335 21.27 4.84 18.89
CA GLU A 335 22.62 5.36 19.11
C GLU A 335 22.65 6.68 19.89
N TYR A 336 21.52 7.14 20.43
CA TYR A 336 21.50 8.33 21.28
C TYR A 336 22.22 8.04 22.60
N ILE A 337 23.14 8.94 22.93
CA ILE A 337 24.08 8.79 24.04
C ILE A 337 23.99 9.98 25.01
N GLY A 338 22.86 10.71 24.99
CA GLY A 338 22.61 11.73 26.01
C GLY A 338 22.20 11.12 27.34
N TRP A 339 21.91 12.01 28.29
CA TRP A 339 21.42 11.67 29.62
C TRP A 339 20.10 12.41 29.87
N ASP A 340 19.38 11.91 30.85
CA ASP A 340 18.12 12.45 31.34
C ASP A 340 18.30 12.65 32.85
N GLN A 341 18.66 13.88 33.24
CA GLN A 341 19.05 14.22 34.61
C GLN A 341 17.82 14.41 35.53
N ASP A 342 16.71 14.89 34.98
CA ASP A 342 15.46 15.10 35.72
C ASP A 342 14.49 13.91 35.66
N ALA A 343 14.86 12.86 34.92
CA ALA A 343 14.17 11.58 34.79
C ALA A 343 12.77 11.71 34.16
N ASP A 344 12.60 12.61 33.19
CA ASP A 344 11.34 12.85 32.50
C ASP A 344 11.14 11.96 31.24
N GLY A 345 12.14 11.17 30.87
CA GLY A 345 12.14 10.29 29.70
C GLY A 345 12.65 10.95 28.41
N VAL A 346 13.02 12.22 28.47
CA VAL A 346 13.60 13.00 27.38
C VAL A 346 15.06 13.28 27.68
N GLY A 347 15.91 13.18 26.67
CA GLY A 347 17.31 13.50 26.81
C GLY A 347 17.56 15.02 26.89
N ASP A 348 18.33 15.43 27.89
CA ASP A 348 18.73 16.83 28.13
C ASP A 348 19.57 17.44 27.00
N ARG A 349 20.09 16.59 26.10
CA ARG A 349 20.94 16.99 24.98
C ARG A 349 20.24 16.74 23.63
N PRO A 350 20.19 17.71 22.72
CA PRO A 350 19.71 17.47 21.37
C PRO A 350 20.50 16.37 20.63
N TYR A 351 19.80 15.51 19.89
CA TYR A 351 20.44 14.57 18.98
C TYR A 351 20.78 15.26 17.66
N ARG A 352 22.00 15.01 17.15
CA ARG A 352 22.51 15.53 15.88
C ARG A 352 23.25 14.43 15.12
N MET A 353 22.89 14.20 13.85
CA MET A 353 23.49 13.12 13.02
C MET A 353 24.96 13.38 12.67
N ASP A 354 25.34 14.64 12.48
CA ASP A 354 26.67 15.10 12.09
C ASP A 354 27.66 15.16 13.26
N SER A 355 27.24 14.81 14.49
CA SER A 355 28.10 14.99 15.65
C SER A 355 29.39 14.19 15.55
N MET A 356 30.52 14.87 15.77
CA MET A 356 31.84 14.22 15.82
C MET A 356 31.90 13.07 16.82
N ALA A 357 31.16 13.19 17.94
CA ALA A 357 31.07 12.14 18.95
C ALA A 357 30.34 10.89 18.43
N VAL A 358 29.21 11.07 17.74
CA VAL A 358 28.45 9.98 17.11
C VAL A 358 29.31 9.29 16.05
N HIS A 359 29.99 10.06 15.20
CA HIS A 359 30.94 9.52 14.22
C HIS A 359 32.09 8.72 14.86
N LEU A 360 32.62 9.17 16.00
CA LEU A 360 33.69 8.49 16.72
C LEU A 360 33.22 7.14 17.27
N VAL A 361 32.04 7.10 17.89
CA VAL A 361 31.44 5.87 18.45
C VAL A 361 31.10 4.87 17.34
N HIS A 362 30.57 5.36 16.21
CA HIS A 362 30.27 4.50 15.07
C HIS A 362 31.52 3.88 14.45
N ARG A 363 32.60 4.68 14.32
CA ARG A 363 33.89 4.21 13.77
C ARG A 363 34.64 3.29 14.73
N TYR A 364 34.53 3.55 16.03
CA TYR A 364 35.20 2.80 17.08
C TYR A 364 34.19 2.44 18.18
N PRO A 365 33.50 1.29 18.10
CA PRO A 365 32.48 0.92 19.08
C PRO A 365 32.98 0.94 20.54
N ALA A 366 34.27 0.65 20.78
CA ALA A 366 34.89 0.75 22.10
C ALA A 366 34.90 2.18 22.70
N ALA A 367 34.76 3.22 21.86
CA ALA A 367 34.65 4.61 22.30
C ALA A 367 33.34 4.91 23.04
N ILE A 368 32.35 4.00 23.01
CA ILE A 368 31.15 4.10 23.86
C ILE A 368 31.52 4.22 25.35
N MET A 369 32.65 3.65 25.77
CA MET A 369 33.13 3.76 27.16
C MET A 369 33.62 5.17 27.53
N LEU A 370 33.87 6.02 26.54
CA LEU A 370 34.40 7.38 26.70
C LEU A 370 33.32 8.45 26.55
N VAL A 371 32.08 8.04 26.39
CA VAL A 371 30.91 8.88 26.17
C VAL A 371 30.74 9.98 27.22
N HIS A 372 30.93 9.63 28.49
CA HIS A 372 30.85 10.55 29.62
C HIS A 372 32.23 11.10 30.01
N SER A 373 33.23 10.99 29.14
CA SER A 373 34.55 11.54 29.42
C SER A 373 34.57 13.05 29.13
N PRO A 374 35.31 13.84 29.93
CA PRO A 374 35.50 15.26 29.67
C PRO A 374 36.04 15.58 28.26
N ALA A 375 36.75 14.62 27.64
CA ALA A 375 37.29 14.78 26.28
C ALA A 375 36.19 14.79 25.21
N LEU A 376 35.21 13.88 25.31
CA LEU A 376 34.11 13.82 24.34
C LEU A 376 33.10 14.96 24.56
N GLU A 377 32.96 15.39 25.82
CA GLU A 377 32.19 16.58 26.19
C GLU A 377 32.82 17.86 25.64
N LEU A 378 34.14 18.02 25.77
CA LEU A 378 34.87 19.14 25.18
C LEU A 378 34.73 19.16 23.65
N LEU A 379 34.86 17.99 23.00
CA LEU A 379 34.71 17.87 21.54
C LEU A 379 33.31 18.31 21.09
N SER A 380 32.28 17.84 21.79
CA SER A 380 30.89 18.23 21.56
C SER A 380 30.67 19.73 21.73
N ASN A 381 31.21 20.32 22.81
CA ASN A 381 31.10 21.76 23.07
C ASN A 381 31.86 22.63 22.06
N LEU A 382 32.98 22.13 21.51
CA LEU A 382 33.73 22.82 20.46
C LEU A 382 32.96 22.83 19.13
N GLU A 383 32.28 21.73 18.81
CA GLU A 383 31.42 21.59 17.63
C GLU A 383 30.23 22.58 17.65
N ASP A 384 29.70 22.90 18.83
CA ASP A 384 28.69 23.94 19.00
C ASP A 384 29.22 25.37 18.79
N LYS A 385 30.52 25.59 19.00
CA LYS A 385 31.15 26.92 18.97
C LYS A 385 31.88 27.24 17.67
N LEU A 386 32.03 26.29 16.75
CA LEU A 386 32.78 26.43 15.49
C LEU A 386 31.88 26.20 14.25
N PRO A 387 31.24 27.26 13.71
CA PRO A 387 30.30 27.13 12.59
C PRO A 387 30.93 26.67 11.27
N ILE A 388 32.25 26.81 11.10
CA ILE A 388 32.95 26.54 9.83
C ILE A 388 32.94 25.06 9.43
N LEU A 389 32.61 24.17 10.38
CA LEU A 389 32.62 22.73 10.21
C LEU A 389 31.20 22.13 10.08
N ARG A 390 30.15 22.95 10.17
CA ARG A 390 28.76 22.47 10.18
C ARG A 390 28.20 22.29 8.78
N VAL A 391 27.70 21.09 8.51
CA VAL A 391 26.84 20.78 7.36
C VAL A 391 25.41 20.73 7.89
N ALA A 392 24.44 21.21 7.10
CA ALA A 392 23.03 21.12 7.47
C ALA A 392 22.65 19.66 7.82
N THR A 393 22.01 19.48 8.97
CA THR A 393 21.78 18.16 9.58
C THR A 393 20.33 18.01 10.07
N ILE A 394 19.99 16.84 10.61
CA ILE A 394 18.77 16.68 11.42
C ILE A 394 19.10 16.96 12.88
N VAL A 395 18.23 17.73 13.54
CA VAL A 395 18.33 18.08 14.96
C VAL A 395 17.06 17.67 15.67
N ASP A 396 17.13 16.64 16.51
CA ASP A 396 16.04 16.31 17.43
C ASP A 396 16.27 17.05 18.75
N ARG A 397 15.34 17.92 19.14
CA ARG A 397 15.49 18.73 20.36
C ARG A 397 15.04 18.01 21.63
N ALA A 398 14.25 16.95 21.48
CA ALA A 398 13.69 16.19 22.60
C ALA A 398 13.84 14.69 22.34
N PRO A 399 15.07 14.19 22.11
CA PRO A 399 15.28 12.77 21.82
C PRO A 399 14.86 11.94 23.03
N LEU A 400 14.20 10.81 22.80
CA LEU A 400 13.79 9.92 23.88
C LEU A 400 14.94 9.03 24.34
N VAL A 401 15.07 8.82 25.66
CA VAL A 401 16.08 7.88 26.22
C VAL A 401 15.64 6.42 26.16
N ALA A 402 14.36 6.17 25.93
CA ALA A 402 13.78 4.84 25.73
C ALA A 402 12.80 4.85 24.56
N SER A 403 12.59 3.68 23.95
CA SER A 403 11.66 3.55 22.83
C SER A 403 10.22 3.91 23.26
N PRO A 404 9.47 4.72 22.49
CA PRO A 404 8.10 5.12 22.81
C PRO A 404 7.07 4.01 22.61
N ARG A 405 7.47 2.87 22.03
CA ARG A 405 6.65 1.65 21.90
C ARG A 405 7.51 0.40 21.96
N GLU A 406 6.88 -0.72 22.31
CA GLU A 406 7.49 -2.04 22.26
C GLU A 406 7.85 -2.42 20.81
N ARG A 407 8.84 -3.32 20.67
CA ARG A 407 9.23 -3.83 19.36
C ARG A 407 8.05 -4.59 18.74
N PRO A 408 7.64 -4.27 17.51
CA PRO A 408 6.57 -5.00 16.83
C PRO A 408 6.96 -6.47 16.57
N ASP A 409 6.04 -7.40 16.81
CA ASP A 409 6.15 -8.86 16.59
C ASP A 409 7.05 -9.65 17.58
N GLU A 410 7.10 -9.28 18.87
CA GLU A 410 7.39 -10.22 19.98
C GLU A 410 6.15 -11.00 20.45
#